data_AF-A0AAV9WJT7-F1
#
_entry.id   AF-A0AAV9WJT7-F1
#
_cell.length_a   1.000
_cell.length_b   1.000
_cell.length_c   1.000
_cell.angle_alpha   90.00
_cell.angle_beta   90.00
_cell.angle_gamma   90.00
#
_symmetry.space_group_name_H-M   'P 1'
#
loop_
_entity.id
_entity.type
_entity.pdbx_description
1 polymer ?
#
loop_
_entity_poly.entity_id
_entity_poly.type
_entity_poly.pdbx_seq_one_letter_code
_entity_poly.pdbx_strand_id
1 'polypeptide(L)'
;MPKPYSKPAAPSLSKKRKRNGGNEKEQIEEITFDRSARQEYLTGFHKRKVARIKAAQEEAEKRGREERIEERRKLREARKEELRLHVEAVNQSLGLNKSDESEEEEGSGSDEDGDAAEPANGINEESEFVDEEKFTTVTVTTMDDDDEEEDEEEEGAAEDGKDATDTSKSKEQPKKEKERKPKQKKKKFRYLSKAERKEDRMRDKVRRGRKKGERTAK
;
A
#
# COMPACT_ATOMS: atom_id res chain seq x y z
N MET A 1 1.99 44.11 -13.63
CA MET A 1 3.27 43.39 -13.81
C MET A 1 3.27 42.14 -12.93
N PRO A 2 3.41 40.92 -13.48
CA PRO A 2 3.48 39.72 -12.66
C PRO A 2 4.80 39.67 -11.89
N LYS A 3 4.73 39.42 -10.58
CA LYS A 3 5.91 39.31 -9.70
C LYS A 3 6.80 38.15 -10.19
N PRO A 4 8.13 38.33 -10.28
CA PRO A 4 9.02 37.26 -10.73
C PRO A 4 8.99 36.11 -9.71
N TYR A 5 8.84 34.88 -10.20
CA TYR A 5 8.90 33.66 -9.39
C TYR A 5 10.26 33.59 -8.68
N SER A 6 10.25 33.75 -7.35
CA SER A 6 11.39 33.44 -6.49
C SER A 6 11.57 31.92 -6.46
N LYS A 7 12.72 31.44 -6.96
CA LYS A 7 13.07 30.01 -6.85
C LYS A 7 13.28 29.70 -5.36
N PRO A 8 12.65 28.66 -4.79
CA PRO A 8 12.94 28.27 -3.42
C PRO A 8 14.43 27.93 -3.33
N ALA A 9 15.12 28.58 -2.39
CA ALA A 9 16.54 28.34 -2.15
C ALA A 9 16.77 26.84 -1.90
N ALA A 10 17.78 26.27 -2.57
CA ALA A 10 18.17 24.88 -2.31
C ALA A 10 18.46 24.72 -0.81
N PRO A 11 18.00 23.63 -0.17
CA PRO A 11 18.24 23.42 1.26
C PRO A 11 19.75 23.44 1.50
N SER A 12 20.21 24.39 2.32
CA SER A 12 21.62 24.54 2.63
C SER A 12 22.14 23.27 3.33
N LEU A 13 23.19 22.67 2.77
CA LEU A 13 23.82 21.44 3.27
C LEU A 13 24.67 21.68 4.55
N SER A 14 24.38 22.72 5.34
CA SER A 14 25.25 23.17 6.44
C SER A 14 25.07 22.43 7.76
N LYS A 15 24.12 21.51 7.89
CA LYS A 15 24.06 20.64 9.06
C LYS A 15 25.04 19.48 8.90
N LYS A 16 26.26 19.67 9.43
CA LYS A 16 27.11 18.57 9.90
C LYS A 16 26.22 17.68 10.76
N ARG A 17 25.77 16.55 10.21
CA ARG A 17 25.06 15.52 10.98
C ARG A 17 26.03 15.10 12.07
N LYS A 18 25.75 15.48 13.33
CA LYS A 18 26.46 14.96 14.50
C LYS A 18 26.33 13.44 14.42
N ARG A 19 27.39 12.75 13.98
CA ARG A 19 27.42 11.29 14.05
C ARG A 19 27.50 10.96 15.53
N ASN A 20 26.48 10.25 16.00
CA ASN A 20 26.44 9.50 17.24
C ASN A 20 26.69 10.30 18.50
N GLY A 21 25.61 10.81 19.07
CA GLY A 21 25.56 11.25 20.47
C GLY A 21 24.12 11.36 20.95
N GLY A 22 23.25 10.45 20.47
CA GLY A 22 21.80 10.52 20.68
C GLY A 22 21.29 9.49 21.69
N ASN A 23 21.77 8.24 21.64
CA ASN A 23 21.36 7.19 22.55
C ASN A 23 22.59 6.41 23.01
N GLU A 24 23.06 6.66 24.23
CA GLU A 24 24.11 5.82 24.86
C GLU A 24 23.66 4.36 24.94
N LYS A 25 22.34 4.10 25.02
CA LYS A 25 21.72 2.77 25.01
C LYS A 25 21.89 1.98 23.71
N GLU A 26 22.24 2.63 22.59
CA GLU A 26 22.47 1.98 21.29
C GLU A 26 23.96 1.91 20.95
N GLN A 27 24.83 2.37 21.84
CA GLN A 27 26.27 2.17 21.67
C GLN A 27 26.58 0.70 21.96
N ILE A 28 26.81 -0.06 20.90
CA ILE A 28 27.22 -1.46 21.01
C ILE A 28 28.62 -1.48 21.63
N GLU A 29 28.73 -1.99 22.86
CA GLU A 29 29.98 -2.03 23.64
C GLU A 29 31.01 -2.99 23.04
N GLU A 30 30.55 -4.10 22.43
CA GLU A 30 31.41 -5.11 21.81
C GLU A 30 30.89 -5.53 20.42
N ILE A 31 31.77 -5.51 19.41
CA ILE A 31 31.46 -5.98 18.06
C ILE A 31 32.18 -7.30 17.82
N THR A 32 31.44 -8.40 17.87
CA THR A 32 31.97 -9.73 17.51
C THR A 32 32.02 -9.91 15.99
N PHE A 33 33.17 -10.29 15.45
CA PHE A 33 33.34 -10.48 14.00
C PHE A 33 33.29 -11.96 13.61
N ASP A 34 32.13 -12.41 13.14
CA ASP A 34 31.98 -13.76 12.59
C ASP A 34 32.36 -13.79 11.09
N ARG A 35 33.33 -14.64 10.77
CA ARG A 35 33.81 -14.83 9.40
C ARG A 35 32.77 -15.50 8.50
N SER A 36 31.91 -16.36 9.06
CA SER A 36 30.86 -17.07 8.31
C SER A 36 29.76 -16.09 7.86
N ALA A 37 29.23 -15.30 8.80
CA ALA A 37 28.28 -14.22 8.53
C ALA A 37 28.83 -13.20 7.54
N ARG A 38 30.15 -12.90 7.61
CA ARG A 38 30.81 -12.04 6.61
C ARG A 38 30.78 -12.67 5.22
N GLN A 39 31.09 -13.96 5.09
CA GLN A 39 31.07 -14.63 3.79
C GLN A 39 29.66 -14.62 3.18
N GLU A 40 28.63 -14.89 3.98
CA GLU A 40 27.23 -14.77 3.56
C GLU A 40 26.85 -13.34 3.18
N TYR A 41 27.36 -12.35 3.92
CA TYR A 41 27.18 -10.95 3.57
C TYR A 41 27.93 -10.59 2.27
N LEU A 42 29.08 -11.18 1.97
CA LEU A 42 29.78 -10.87 0.72
C LEU A 42 29.17 -11.60 -0.49
N THR A 43 28.57 -12.77 -0.33
CA THR A 43 28.01 -13.53 -1.46
C THR A 43 26.51 -13.34 -1.64
N GLY A 44 25.77 -13.12 -0.55
CA GLY A 44 24.31 -13.07 -0.50
C GLY A 44 23.66 -11.74 -0.91
N PHE A 45 24.26 -10.97 -1.83
CA PHE A 45 23.74 -9.63 -2.21
C PHE A 45 22.28 -9.67 -2.67
N HIS A 46 21.89 -10.69 -3.44
CA HIS A 46 20.51 -10.83 -3.89
C HIS A 46 19.57 -11.10 -2.71
N LYS A 47 19.93 -12.02 -1.80
CA LYS A 47 19.19 -12.30 -0.57
C LYS A 47 18.96 -11.02 0.25
N ARG A 48 20.00 -10.21 0.45
CA ARG A 48 19.88 -8.93 1.17
C ARG A 48 19.08 -7.86 0.44
N LYS A 49 19.13 -7.84 -0.90
CA LYS A 49 18.30 -6.92 -1.67
C LYS A 49 16.82 -7.30 -1.51
N VAL A 50 16.50 -8.58 -1.65
CA VAL A 50 15.13 -9.09 -1.44
C VAL A 50 14.68 -8.84 0.00
N ALA A 51 15.50 -9.14 1.00
CA ALA A 51 15.17 -8.89 2.40
C ALA A 51 14.88 -7.41 2.68
N ARG A 52 15.65 -6.47 2.11
CA ARG A 52 15.36 -5.03 2.23
C ARG A 52 14.05 -4.64 1.57
N ILE A 53 13.74 -5.20 0.41
CA ILE A 53 12.47 -4.93 -0.28
C ILE A 53 11.31 -5.44 0.56
N LYS A 54 11.42 -6.68 1.08
CA LYS A 54 10.41 -7.27 1.97
C LYS A 54 10.22 -6.46 3.25
N ALA A 55 11.30 -6.10 3.94
CA ALA A 55 11.23 -5.27 5.15
C ALA A 55 10.55 -3.91 4.88
N ALA A 56 10.84 -3.26 3.75
CA ALA A 56 10.17 -2.03 3.37
C ALA A 56 8.69 -2.22 3.04
N GLN A 57 8.31 -3.36 2.46
CA GLN A 57 6.91 -3.73 2.22
C GLN A 57 6.19 -4.00 3.54
N GLU A 58 6.78 -4.79 4.43
CA GLU A 58 6.24 -5.11 5.75
C GLU A 58 6.06 -3.86 6.63
N GLU A 59 7.02 -2.93 6.62
CA GLU A 59 6.90 -1.66 7.34
C GLU A 59 5.76 -0.79 6.78
N ALA A 60 5.61 -0.74 5.47
CA ALA A 60 4.50 -0.02 4.83
C ALA A 60 3.15 -0.66 5.14
N GLU A 61 3.07 -2.00 5.18
CA GLU A 61 1.86 -2.73 5.55
C GLU A 61 1.50 -2.54 7.03
N LYS A 62 2.48 -2.60 7.94
CA LYS A 62 2.29 -2.34 9.37
C LYS A 62 1.75 -0.94 9.60
N ARG A 63 2.41 0.06 9.01
CA ARG A 63 1.97 1.45 9.06
C ARG A 63 0.56 1.64 8.48
N GLY A 64 0.26 1.00 7.35
CA GLY A 64 -1.08 1.07 6.76
C GLY A 64 -2.17 0.42 7.61
N ARG A 65 -1.84 -0.65 8.37
CA ARG A 65 -2.78 -1.25 9.33
C ARG A 65 -3.01 -0.33 10.53
N GLU A 66 -1.93 0.22 11.09
CA GLU A 66 -2.00 1.20 12.19
C GLU A 66 -2.83 2.42 11.80
N GLU A 67 -2.59 3.00 10.62
CA GLU A 67 -3.33 4.14 10.10
C GLU A 67 -4.84 3.82 9.95
N ARG A 68 -5.21 2.62 9.44
CA ARG A 68 -6.63 2.20 9.36
C ARG A 68 -7.28 2.03 10.73
N ILE A 69 -6.55 1.49 11.70
CA ILE A 69 -7.06 1.30 13.06
C ILE A 69 -7.29 2.68 13.70
N GLU A 70 -6.33 3.59 13.56
CA GLU A 70 -6.47 4.96 14.03
C GLU A 70 -7.62 5.72 13.36
N GLU A 71 -7.79 5.57 12.04
CA GLU A 71 -8.90 6.17 11.30
C GLU A 71 -10.25 5.64 11.80
N ARG A 72 -10.36 4.32 12.00
CA ARG A 72 -11.58 3.71 12.55
C ARG A 72 -11.85 4.19 13.97
N ARG A 73 -10.82 4.31 14.80
CA ARG A 73 -10.92 4.85 16.17
C ARG A 73 -11.40 6.29 16.16
N LYS A 74 -10.78 7.16 15.35
CA LYS A 74 -11.18 8.57 15.18
C LYS A 74 -12.62 8.70 14.71
N LEU A 75 -13.06 7.84 13.80
CA LEU A 75 -14.44 7.84 13.30
C LEU A 75 -15.44 7.44 14.38
N ARG A 76 -15.12 6.42 15.19
CA ARG A 76 -15.93 6.03 16.36
C ARG A 76 -15.99 7.15 17.41
N GLU A 77 -14.86 7.78 17.71
CA GLU A 77 -14.77 8.90 18.65
C GLU A 77 -15.60 10.10 18.16
N ALA A 78 -15.48 10.47 16.88
CA ALA A 78 -16.28 11.54 16.27
C ALA A 78 -17.79 11.26 16.34
N ARG A 79 -18.23 10.03 16.05
CA ARG A 79 -19.64 9.63 16.19
C ARG A 79 -20.12 9.72 17.65
N LYS A 80 -19.28 9.32 18.61
CA LYS A 80 -19.60 9.41 20.04
C LYS A 80 -19.73 10.86 20.49
N GLU A 81 -18.85 11.74 20.04
CA GLU A 81 -18.91 13.18 20.31
C GLU A 81 -20.14 13.83 19.68
N GLU A 82 -20.46 13.52 18.43
CA GLU A 82 -21.67 13.99 17.75
C GLU A 82 -22.94 13.57 18.49
N LEU A 83 -23.02 12.30 18.89
CA LEU A 83 -24.15 11.79 19.65
C LEU A 83 -24.26 12.46 21.03
N ARG A 84 -23.13 12.66 21.73
CA ARG A 84 -23.10 13.39 23.01
C ARG A 84 -23.61 14.83 22.86
N LEU A 85 -23.12 15.55 21.84
CA LEU A 85 -23.57 16.92 21.57
C LEU A 85 -25.06 16.96 21.17
N HIS A 86 -25.53 15.98 20.41
CA HIS A 86 -26.93 15.89 20.02
C HIS A 86 -27.84 15.62 21.24
N VAL A 87 -27.47 14.69 22.12
CA VAL A 87 -28.20 14.43 23.37
C VAL A 87 -28.19 15.68 24.26
N GLU A 88 -27.06 16.36 24.39
CA GLU A 88 -26.97 17.62 25.14
C GLU A 88 -27.90 18.70 24.55
N ALA A 89 -27.91 18.86 23.22
CA ALA A 89 -28.79 19.82 22.54
C ALA A 89 -30.28 19.46 22.70
N VAL A 90 -30.63 18.18 22.64
CA VAL A 90 -32.01 17.69 22.87
C VAL A 90 -32.42 17.94 24.32
N ASN A 91 -31.58 17.60 25.29
CA ASN A 91 -31.83 17.87 26.71
C ASN A 91 -31.98 19.37 27.00
N GLN A 92 -31.17 20.21 26.34
CA GLN A 92 -31.31 21.67 26.39
C GLN A 92 -32.68 22.13 25.85
N SER A 93 -33.11 21.61 24.70
CA SER A 93 -34.41 21.96 24.09
C SER A 93 -35.61 21.51 24.90
N LEU A 94 -35.51 20.35 25.57
CA LEU A 94 -36.55 19.81 26.45
C LEU A 94 -36.54 20.46 27.84
N GLY A 95 -35.59 21.34 28.13
CA GLY A 95 -35.49 22.05 29.41
C GLY A 95 -35.10 21.16 30.59
N LEU A 96 -34.51 19.98 30.35
CA LEU A 96 -34.15 18.98 31.36
C LEU A 96 -32.85 19.32 32.13
N ASN A 97 -32.20 20.45 31.84
CA ASN A 97 -30.88 20.83 32.37
C ASN A 97 -30.83 21.19 33.87
N LYS A 98 -31.85 20.89 34.69
CA LYS A 98 -31.91 21.42 36.06
C LYS A 98 -32.18 20.43 37.19
N SER A 99 -32.18 19.13 36.96
CA SER A 99 -32.39 18.20 38.08
C SER A 99 -31.92 16.77 37.79
N ASP A 100 -30.62 16.53 37.63
CA ASP A 100 -30.02 15.34 38.26
C ASP A 100 -28.49 15.46 38.26
N GLU A 101 -27.96 15.78 39.42
CA GLU A 101 -26.60 15.52 39.82
C GLU A 101 -26.60 14.08 40.35
N SER A 102 -26.70 13.09 39.45
CA SER A 102 -26.49 11.68 39.77
C SER A 102 -25.29 11.17 38.97
N GLU A 103 -24.23 10.89 39.73
CA GLU A 103 -23.03 10.20 39.32
C GLU A 103 -23.31 8.79 38.76
N GLU A 104 -22.30 8.25 38.08
CA GLU A 104 -22.16 6.84 37.65
C GLU A 104 -23.05 6.43 36.47
N GLU A 105 -22.50 6.01 35.33
CA GLU A 105 -21.88 4.70 35.25
C GLU A 105 -20.79 4.67 34.16
N GLU A 106 -19.58 4.32 34.58
CA GLU A 106 -18.47 3.95 33.71
C GLU A 106 -18.80 2.58 33.07
N GLY A 107 -19.49 2.59 31.94
CA GLY A 107 -19.73 1.40 31.12
C GLY A 107 -18.46 0.92 30.43
N SER A 108 -17.54 0.33 31.19
CA SER A 108 -16.43 -0.50 30.70
C SER A 108 -16.99 -1.83 30.20
N GLY A 109 -17.60 -1.82 29.00
CA GLY A 109 -17.97 -3.03 28.26
C GLY A 109 -16.73 -3.73 27.73
N SER A 110 -16.13 -4.57 28.57
CA SER A 110 -15.23 -5.65 28.17
C SER A 110 -16.07 -6.69 27.45
N ASP A 111 -16.17 -6.62 26.13
CA ASP A 111 -16.71 -7.72 25.33
C ASP A 111 -15.58 -8.70 25.02
N GLU A 112 -15.58 -9.75 25.83
CA GLU A 112 -14.91 -11.01 25.60
C GLU A 112 -15.74 -11.74 24.52
N ASP A 113 -15.30 -11.67 23.26
CA ASP A 113 -15.90 -12.39 22.14
C ASP A 113 -15.72 -13.91 22.33
N GLY A 114 -16.57 -14.50 23.17
CA GLY A 114 -16.94 -15.90 23.16
C GLY A 114 -18.02 -16.10 22.10
N ASP A 115 -17.59 -16.35 20.86
CA ASP A 115 -18.43 -16.68 19.72
C ASP A 115 -19.09 -18.06 19.95
N ALA A 116 -20.25 -18.05 20.61
CA ALA A 116 -21.17 -19.17 20.66
C ALA A 116 -22.19 -19.00 19.53
N ALA A 117 -21.90 -19.65 18.41
CA ALA A 117 -22.78 -19.77 17.27
C ALA A 117 -24.15 -20.35 17.65
N GLU A 118 -25.23 -19.62 17.36
CA GLU A 118 -26.55 -20.20 17.12
C GLU A 118 -26.92 -20.04 15.63
N PRO A 119 -27.33 -21.11 14.92
CA PRO A 119 -27.69 -21.03 13.52
C PRO A 119 -29.12 -20.49 13.38
N ALA A 120 -29.24 -19.22 12.98
CA ALA A 120 -30.52 -18.63 12.63
C ALA A 120 -31.00 -19.16 11.27
N ASN A 121 -32.07 -19.95 11.33
CA ASN A 121 -32.80 -20.54 10.21
C ASN A 121 -33.00 -19.59 9.01
N GLY A 122 -32.53 -20.03 7.83
CA GLY A 122 -33.16 -19.83 6.52
C GLY A 122 -33.81 -18.48 6.23
N ILE A 123 -33.00 -17.42 6.16
CA ILE A 123 -33.43 -16.07 5.79
C ILE A 123 -33.41 -15.95 4.26
N ASN A 124 -34.48 -16.42 3.61
CA ASN A 124 -34.80 -16.03 2.23
C ASN A 124 -35.66 -14.76 2.27
N GLU A 125 -35.06 -13.66 2.74
CA GLU A 125 -35.71 -12.35 2.79
C GLU A 125 -35.51 -11.62 1.46
N GLU A 126 -36.55 -11.59 0.63
CA GLU A 126 -36.59 -10.76 -0.57
C GLU A 126 -36.94 -9.32 -0.17
N SER A 127 -35.92 -8.47 -0.01
CA SER A 127 -36.13 -7.04 0.31
C SER A 127 -36.30 -6.22 -0.98
N GLU A 128 -37.52 -5.76 -1.24
CA GLU A 128 -37.84 -4.88 -2.37
C GLU A 128 -37.39 -3.43 -2.09
N PHE A 129 -36.31 -2.99 -2.76
CA PHE A 129 -35.91 -1.57 -2.78
C PHE A 129 -36.57 -0.87 -3.96
N VAL A 130 -37.46 0.09 -3.67
CA VAL A 130 -38.11 0.93 -4.69
C VAL A 130 -37.36 2.26 -4.77
N ASP A 131 -36.50 2.40 -5.79
CA ASP A 131 -36.08 3.71 -6.29
C ASP A 131 -36.96 4.07 -7.50
N GLU A 132 -37.56 5.27 -7.49
CA GLU A 132 -38.61 5.74 -8.41
C GLU A 132 -38.31 5.65 -9.92
N GLU A 133 -37.09 5.29 -10.33
CA GLU A 133 -36.73 5.09 -11.74
C GLU A 133 -36.07 3.74 -12.07
N LYS A 134 -35.68 2.88 -11.10
CA LYS A 134 -34.98 1.61 -11.39
C LYS A 134 -35.22 0.54 -10.31
N PHE A 135 -35.82 -0.58 -10.70
CA PHE A 135 -35.95 -1.77 -9.87
C PHE A 135 -34.77 -2.73 -10.10
N THR A 136 -34.04 -3.06 -9.04
CA THR A 136 -33.02 -4.13 -9.06
C THR A 136 -33.22 -5.03 -7.85
N THR A 137 -33.51 -6.31 -8.07
CA THR A 137 -33.62 -7.31 -7.01
C THR A 137 -32.26 -7.98 -6.77
N VAL A 138 -31.84 -8.06 -5.52
CA VAL A 138 -30.59 -8.72 -5.10
C VAL A 138 -30.98 -9.91 -4.22
N THR A 139 -30.68 -11.12 -4.69
CA THR A 139 -30.89 -12.36 -3.93
C THR A 139 -29.57 -12.78 -3.28
N VAL A 140 -29.60 -12.97 -1.96
CA VAL A 140 -28.45 -13.47 -1.20
C VAL A 140 -28.64 -14.98 -1.03
N THR A 141 -27.69 -15.77 -1.52
CA THR A 141 -27.62 -17.22 -1.30
C THR A 141 -26.32 -17.52 -0.55
N THR A 142 -26.40 -18.28 0.54
CA THR A 142 -25.22 -18.78 1.25
C THR A 142 -24.62 -19.91 0.42
N MET A 143 -23.35 -19.79 0.05
CA MET A 143 -22.57 -20.95 -0.40
C MET A 143 -22.14 -21.68 0.86
N ASP A 144 -22.61 -22.91 1.05
CA ASP A 144 -22.16 -23.79 2.13
C ASP A 144 -20.69 -24.16 1.87
N ASP A 145 -19.79 -23.73 2.75
CA ASP A 145 -18.34 -24.04 2.74
C ASP A 145 -18.03 -25.40 3.41
N ASP A 146 -18.92 -26.40 3.27
CA ASP A 146 -18.84 -27.75 3.89
C ASP A 146 -18.84 -28.88 2.84
N ASP A 147 -18.20 -28.67 1.69
CA ASP A 147 -18.02 -29.72 0.65
C ASP A 147 -16.56 -29.76 0.15
N GLU A 148 -15.62 -29.63 1.08
CA GLU A 148 -14.21 -30.01 0.91
C GLU A 148 -13.90 -31.17 1.88
N GLU A 149 -14.07 -32.41 1.40
CA GLU A 149 -13.18 -33.58 1.62
C GLU A 149 -13.92 -34.92 1.37
N GLU A 150 -13.73 -35.52 0.18
CA GLU A 150 -13.38 -36.94 -0.01
C GLU A 150 -13.42 -37.31 -1.50
N ASP A 151 -12.24 -37.38 -2.12
CA ASP A 151 -11.93 -38.37 -3.18
C ASP A 151 -10.40 -38.44 -3.28
N GLU A 152 -9.80 -39.11 -2.30
CA GLU A 152 -8.48 -39.74 -2.46
C GLU A 152 -8.67 -41.09 -3.18
N GLU A 153 -7.99 -41.28 -4.31
CA GLU A 153 -7.23 -42.51 -4.68
C GLU A 153 -6.92 -42.51 -6.20
N GLU A 154 -5.65 -42.30 -6.57
CA GLU A 154 -4.89 -43.37 -7.25
C GLU A 154 -3.38 -43.07 -7.17
N GLU A 155 -2.64 -44.07 -6.72
CA GLU A 155 -1.18 -44.14 -6.60
C GLU A 155 -0.47 -43.96 -7.97
N GLY A 156 0.77 -43.52 -8.07
CA GLY A 156 1.94 -44.12 -7.44
C GLY A 156 3.26 -43.57 -8.01
N ALA A 157 4.32 -43.88 -7.27
CA ALA A 157 5.66 -43.30 -7.29
C ALA A 157 6.54 -43.65 -8.52
N ALA A 158 7.53 -42.79 -8.83
CA ALA A 158 8.97 -43.07 -8.63
C ALA A 158 9.90 -42.07 -9.37
N GLU A 159 10.73 -41.42 -8.56
CA GLU A 159 12.17 -41.05 -8.68
C GLU A 159 12.93 -40.77 -10.01
N ASP A 160 13.72 -39.70 -9.91
CA ASP A 160 15.13 -39.47 -10.29
C ASP A 160 15.58 -39.13 -11.74
N GLY A 161 16.32 -38.02 -11.84
CA GLY A 161 17.69 -38.06 -12.38
C GLY A 161 17.97 -37.74 -13.86
N LYS A 162 18.44 -36.49 -14.10
CA LYS A 162 19.54 -36.06 -15.00
C LYS A 162 19.43 -36.11 -16.55
N ASP A 163 19.67 -34.90 -17.09
CA ASP A 163 20.61 -34.51 -18.18
C ASP A 163 20.34 -34.79 -19.67
N ALA A 164 20.74 -33.79 -20.46
CA ALA A 164 21.18 -33.81 -21.86
C ALA A 164 20.19 -33.91 -23.06
N THR A 165 20.26 -32.83 -23.86
CA THR A 165 20.38 -32.78 -25.34
C THR A 165 19.18 -33.02 -26.28
N ASP A 166 18.86 -31.91 -26.97
CA ASP A 166 18.76 -31.71 -28.42
C ASP A 166 17.66 -32.37 -29.29
N THR A 167 17.24 -31.58 -30.28
CA THR A 167 16.62 -31.89 -31.57
C THR A 167 15.12 -32.24 -31.69
N SER A 168 14.37 -31.23 -32.17
CA SER A 168 13.41 -31.24 -33.29
C SER A 168 12.39 -32.39 -33.43
N LYS A 169 11.09 -32.09 -33.53
CA LYS A 169 10.38 -31.77 -34.80
C LYS A 169 8.85 -31.72 -34.58
N SER A 170 8.24 -30.63 -35.07
CA SER A 170 6.90 -30.50 -35.67
C SER A 170 5.74 -31.41 -35.20
N LYS A 171 4.69 -30.78 -34.67
CA LYS A 171 3.31 -30.98 -35.17
C LYS A 171 2.51 -29.68 -35.00
N GLU A 172 2.24 -29.04 -36.15
CA GLU A 172 1.36 -27.89 -36.30
C GLU A 172 -0.10 -28.25 -35.97
N GLN A 173 -0.74 -27.38 -35.20
CA GLN A 173 -2.19 -27.30 -35.07
C GLN A 173 -2.57 -25.84 -35.39
N PRO A 174 -3.48 -25.58 -36.36
CA PRO A 174 -3.80 -24.23 -36.78
C PRO A 174 -4.67 -23.55 -35.73
N LYS A 175 -4.05 -22.77 -34.83
CA LYS A 175 -4.78 -21.92 -33.89
C LYS A 175 -5.30 -20.69 -34.64
N LYS A 176 -6.63 -20.65 -34.81
CA LYS A 176 -7.42 -19.49 -35.26
C LYS A 176 -6.78 -18.18 -34.80
N GLU A 177 -6.47 -17.35 -35.78
CA GLU A 177 -5.86 -16.04 -35.62
C GLU A 177 -6.83 -15.11 -34.89
N LYS A 178 -6.74 -15.07 -33.56
CA LYS A 178 -7.35 -14.00 -32.78
C LYS A 178 -6.60 -12.72 -33.11
N GLU A 179 -7.24 -11.82 -33.84
CA GLU A 179 -6.74 -10.47 -34.12
C GLU A 179 -6.22 -9.85 -32.82
N ARG A 180 -4.89 -9.77 -32.70
CA ARG A 180 -4.24 -9.26 -31.50
C ARG A 180 -4.41 -7.75 -31.50
N LYS A 181 -5.33 -7.22 -30.69
CA LYS A 181 -5.44 -5.79 -30.41
C LYS A 181 -4.05 -5.21 -30.11
N PRO A 182 -3.65 -4.07 -30.72
CA PRO A 182 -2.29 -3.56 -30.60
C PRO A 182 -2.00 -3.25 -29.13
N LYS A 183 -0.99 -3.92 -28.57
CA LYS A 183 -0.54 -3.69 -27.19
C LYS A 183 -0.17 -2.21 -27.03
N GLN A 184 -0.78 -1.54 -26.05
CA GLN A 184 -0.45 -0.15 -25.75
C GLN A 184 1.04 -0.05 -25.40
N LYS A 185 1.78 0.75 -26.17
CA LYS A 185 3.22 0.94 -25.94
C LYS A 185 3.41 1.63 -24.59
N LYS A 186 4.25 1.03 -23.73
CA LYS A 186 4.62 1.61 -22.43
C LYS A 186 5.06 3.07 -22.64
N LYS A 187 4.47 3.99 -21.87
CA LYS A 187 4.83 5.41 -21.92
C LYS A 187 6.32 5.53 -21.63
N LYS A 188 7.09 6.05 -22.60
CA LYS A 188 8.52 6.32 -22.40
C LYS A 188 8.61 7.46 -21.38
N PHE A 189 8.89 7.13 -20.13
CA PHE A 189 9.24 8.13 -19.13
C PHE A 189 10.44 8.89 -19.68
N ARG A 190 10.27 10.19 -19.85
CA ARG A 190 11.34 11.09 -20.26
C ARG A 190 11.49 12.08 -19.13
N TYR A 191 12.73 12.32 -18.74
CA TYR A 191 13.08 13.22 -17.63
C TYR A 191 12.53 14.65 -17.80
N LEU A 192 12.22 15.03 -19.04
CA LEU A 192 11.69 16.35 -19.38
C LEU A 192 10.63 16.23 -20.49
N SER A 193 9.66 17.13 -20.44
CA SER A 193 8.65 17.34 -21.48
C SER A 193 9.32 17.71 -22.82
N LYS A 194 8.57 17.58 -23.93
CA LYS A 194 9.08 17.98 -25.25
C LYS A 194 9.43 19.47 -25.29
N ALA A 195 8.69 20.32 -24.56
CA ALA A 195 8.91 21.75 -24.49
C ALA A 195 10.21 22.08 -23.74
N GLU A 196 10.39 21.55 -22.53
CA GLU A 196 11.59 21.74 -21.72
C GLU A 196 12.86 21.29 -22.45
N ARG A 197 12.82 20.14 -23.15
CA ARG A 197 13.96 19.68 -23.96
C ARG A 197 14.30 20.66 -25.09
N LYS A 198 13.30 21.33 -25.68
CA LYS A 198 13.52 22.33 -26.74
C LYS A 198 14.19 23.58 -26.16
N GLU A 199 13.77 24.02 -24.97
CA GLU A 199 14.39 25.13 -24.25
C GLU A 199 15.84 24.85 -23.87
N ASP A 200 16.12 23.68 -23.30
CA ASP A 200 17.49 23.30 -22.94
C ASP A 200 18.41 23.20 -24.16
N ARG A 201 17.92 22.65 -25.27
CA ARG A 201 18.67 22.65 -26.55
C ARG A 201 18.96 24.06 -27.04
N MET A 202 18.02 24.99 -26.91
CA MET A 202 18.23 26.38 -27.29
C MET A 202 19.26 27.05 -26.38
N ARG A 203 19.16 26.85 -25.05
CA ARG A 203 20.13 27.38 -24.08
C ARG A 203 21.54 26.83 -24.33
N ASP A 204 21.67 25.54 -24.58
CA ASP A 204 22.95 24.90 -24.91
C ASP A 204 23.53 25.44 -26.21
N LYS A 205 22.70 25.67 -27.24
CA LYS A 205 23.14 26.26 -28.51
C LYS A 205 23.68 27.67 -28.30
N VAL A 206 23.00 28.51 -27.51
CA VAL A 206 23.47 29.85 -27.14
C VAL A 206 24.77 29.78 -26.34
N ARG A 207 24.87 28.90 -25.33
CA ARG A 207 26.07 28.73 -24.52
C ARG A 207 27.27 28.29 -25.35
N ARG A 208 27.08 27.34 -26.25
CA ARG A 208 28.13 26.86 -27.18
C ARG A 208 28.54 27.95 -28.17
N GLY A 209 27.58 28.75 -28.66
CA GLY A 209 27.85 29.88 -29.53
C GLY A 209 28.73 30.94 -28.87
N ARG A 210 28.39 31.33 -27.63
CA ARG A 210 29.20 32.28 -26.83
C ARG A 210 30.62 31.77 -26.60
N LYS A 211 30.77 30.53 -26.12
CA LYS A 211 32.07 29.89 -25.92
C LYS A 211 32.90 29.77 -27.20
N LYS A 212 32.24 29.60 -28.36
CA LYS A 212 32.94 29.59 -29.66
C LYS A 212 33.45 30.98 -30.01
N GLY A 213 32.63 32.02 -29.84
CA GLY A 213 33.02 33.42 -30.06
C GLY A 213 34.20 33.85 -29.18
N GLU A 214 34.17 33.50 -27.89
CA GLU A 214 35.28 33.76 -26.94
C GLU A 214 36.58 33.05 -27.34
N ARG A 215 36.50 31.87 -27.96
CA ARG A 215 37.66 31.11 -28.44
C ARG A 215 38.25 31.65 -29.74
N THR A 216 37.43 32.26 -30.59
CA THR A 216 37.87 32.82 -31.88
C THR A 216 38.30 34.28 -31.78
N ALA A 217 37.94 34.95 -30.69
CA ALA A 217 38.30 36.35 -30.41
C ALA A 217 39.62 36.50 -29.62
N LYS A 218 40.33 35.40 -29.37
CA LYS A 218 41.63 35.36 -28.71
C LYS A 218 42.66 34.78 -29.68
#